data_AF-A0A9X5XA04-F1
#
_entry.id   AF-A0A9X5XA04-F1
#
_cell.length_a   1.000
_cell.length_b   1.000
_cell.length_c   1.000
_cell.angle_alpha   90.00
_cell.angle_beta   90.00
_cell.angle_gamma   90.00
#
_symmetry.space_group_name_H-M   'P 1'
#
loop_
_entity.id
_entity.type
_entity.pdbx_description
1 polymer ?
#
loop_
_entity_poly.entity_id
_entity_poly.type
_entity_poly.pdbx_seq_one_letter_code
_entity_poly.pdbx_strand_id
1 'polypeptide(L)'
;MSLTRSEAERTGRDSPAGVLTALAVSAQTVSVVGPTLGGLLIGVGGWRTIFLVNVPLSVACLVLGVRRLPKSPGGRRERRSVDPLGMALFAGLLAALMFFLMKPRADHWWLLVLAGGAATAFALREVRVAEPFIDLRVLGGNVPMLATFLRQFLSFTT
;
A
#
# COMPACT_ATOMS: atom_id res chain seq x y z
N MET A 1 4.51 -11.92 -13.71
CA MET A 1 3.97 -13.26 -14.06
C MET A 1 5.05 -14.31 -14.36
N SER A 2 6.27 -13.94 -14.77
CA SER A 2 7.37 -14.90 -14.97
C SER A 2 7.96 -15.43 -13.65
N LEU A 3 8.14 -14.55 -12.65
CA LEU A 3 8.71 -14.90 -11.34
C LEU A 3 7.84 -15.86 -10.51
N THR A 4 6.52 -15.78 -10.65
CA THR A 4 5.60 -16.72 -9.99
C THR A 4 5.63 -18.09 -10.63
N ARG A 5 5.96 -18.18 -11.93
CA ARG A 5 6.05 -19.44 -12.67
C ARG A 5 7.37 -20.16 -12.39
N SER A 6 8.49 -19.43 -12.33
CA SER A 6 9.80 -20.02 -12.04
C SER A 6 9.93 -20.54 -10.60
N GLU A 7 9.29 -19.88 -9.62
CA GLU A 7 9.28 -20.37 -8.23
C GLU A 7 8.26 -21.50 -8.00
N ALA A 8 7.17 -21.56 -8.78
CA ALA A 8 6.25 -22.70 -8.77
C ALA A 8 6.94 -23.97 -9.29
N GLU A 9 7.72 -23.85 -10.39
CA GLU A 9 8.51 -24.95 -10.96
C GLU A 9 9.63 -25.42 -10.01
N ARG A 10 10.24 -24.53 -9.22
CA ARG A 10 11.34 -24.87 -8.30
C ARG A 10 10.89 -25.53 -6.99
N THR A 11 9.62 -25.32 -6.59
CA THR A 11 9.10 -25.73 -5.27
C THR A 11 8.02 -26.81 -5.35
N GLY A 12 7.52 -27.13 -6.56
CA GLY A 12 6.48 -28.15 -6.77
C GLY A 12 5.15 -27.84 -6.08
N ARG A 13 4.92 -26.58 -5.68
CA ARG A 13 3.69 -26.11 -5.03
C ARG A 13 3.03 -25.06 -5.91
N ASP A 14 2.06 -25.49 -6.71
CA ASP A 14 1.30 -24.69 -7.68
C ASP A 14 0.28 -23.71 -7.06
N SER A 15 0.40 -23.34 -5.79
CA SER A 15 -0.62 -22.55 -5.12
C SER A 15 -0.13 -21.17 -4.68
N PRO A 16 -0.29 -20.13 -5.54
CA PRO A 16 -0.26 -18.74 -5.09
C PRO A 16 -1.29 -18.46 -3.98
N ALA A 17 -2.31 -19.33 -3.82
CA ALA A 17 -3.28 -19.22 -2.74
C ALA A 17 -2.66 -19.50 -1.37
N GLY A 18 -1.69 -20.41 -1.23
CA GLY A 18 -1.05 -20.69 0.07
C GLY A 18 -0.19 -19.55 0.61
N VAL A 19 0.52 -18.84 -0.28
CA VAL A 19 1.28 -17.64 0.09
C VAL A 19 0.32 -16.49 0.37
N LEU A 20 -0.74 -16.34 -0.45
CA LEU A 20 -1.74 -15.30 -0.26
C LEU A 20 -2.53 -15.50 1.04
N THR A 21 -2.88 -16.72 1.40
CA THR A 21 -3.54 -17.03 2.68
C THR A 21 -2.61 -16.76 3.86
N ALA A 22 -1.33 -17.14 3.76
CA ALA A 22 -0.35 -16.81 4.80
C ALA A 22 -0.20 -15.29 5.00
N LEU A 23 -0.15 -14.51 3.91
CA LEU A 23 -0.11 -13.05 3.97
C LEU A 23 -1.41 -12.47 4.56
N ALA A 24 -2.57 -12.97 4.13
CA ALA A 24 -3.87 -12.51 4.61
C ALA A 24 -4.08 -12.83 6.10
N VAL A 25 -3.68 -14.02 6.56
CA VAL A 25 -3.72 -14.41 7.97
C VAL A 25 -2.79 -13.49 8.77
N SER A 26 -1.56 -13.29 8.30
CA SER A 26 -0.60 -12.41 8.96
C SER A 26 -1.14 -10.99 9.11
N ALA A 27 -1.75 -10.42 8.05
CA ALA A 27 -2.34 -9.09 8.08
C ALA A 27 -3.50 -8.99 9.08
N GLN A 28 -4.37 -10.00 9.13
CA GLN A 28 -5.48 -10.05 10.09
C GLN A 28 -4.98 -10.18 11.53
N THR A 29 -3.98 -11.04 11.78
CA THR A 29 -3.35 -11.16 13.10
C THR A 29 -2.76 -9.83 13.54
N VAL A 30 -2.07 -9.11 12.66
CA VAL A 30 -1.53 -7.77 12.96
C VAL A 30 -2.64 -6.77 13.27
N SER A 31 -3.76 -6.79 12.55
CA SER A 31 -4.90 -5.89 12.80
C SER A 31 -5.51 -6.08 14.19
N VAL A 32 -5.62 -7.33 14.66
CA VAL A 32 -6.19 -7.65 15.98
C VAL A 32 -5.19 -7.43 17.11
N VAL A 33 -3.95 -7.87 16.92
CA VAL A 33 -2.91 -7.80 17.98
C VAL A 33 -2.28 -6.41 18.07
N GLY A 34 -2.23 -5.67 16.97
CA GLY A 34 -1.55 -4.38 16.85
C GLY A 34 -2.00 -3.34 17.88
N PRO A 35 -3.30 -3.03 18.01
CA PRO A 35 -3.79 -2.05 18.99
C PRO A 35 -3.47 -2.44 20.43
N THR A 36 -3.64 -3.72 20.78
CA THR A 36 -3.37 -4.24 22.12
C THR A 36 -1.88 -4.17 22.46
N LEU A 37 -1.02 -4.59 21.53
CA LEU A 37 0.43 -4.55 21.70
C LEU A 37 0.93 -3.10 21.79
N GLY A 38 0.40 -2.21 20.93
CA GLY A 38 0.71 -0.78 20.93
C GLY A 38 0.30 -0.09 22.23
N GLY A 39 -0.90 -0.38 22.74
CA GLY A 39 -1.37 0.12 24.03
C GLY A 39 -0.48 -0.34 25.20
N LEU A 40 -0.09 -1.61 25.21
CA LEU A 40 0.82 -2.16 26.23
C LEU A 40 2.21 -1.48 26.17
N LEU A 41 2.77 -1.31 24.97
CA LEU A 41 4.06 -0.64 24.76
C LEU A 41 4.04 0.79 25.28
N ILE A 42 2.95 1.54 25.01
CA ILE A 42 2.74 2.89 25.53
C ILE A 42 2.62 2.87 27.06
N GLY A 43 1.93 1.87 27.63
CA GLY A 43 1.79 1.73 29.08
C GLY A 43 3.11 1.49 29.82
N VAL A 44 4.07 0.80 29.20
CA VAL A 44 5.35 0.44 29.85
C VAL A 44 6.39 1.58 29.77
N GLY A 45 6.46 2.31 28.66
CA GLY A 45 7.49 3.35 28.49
C GLY A 45 7.12 4.46 27.51
N GLY A 46 5.83 4.73 27.37
CA GLY A 46 5.28 5.76 26.52
C GLY A 46 5.48 5.47 25.03
N TRP A 47 5.29 6.47 24.20
CA TRP A 47 5.41 6.32 22.74
C TRP A 47 6.82 5.95 22.25
N ARG A 48 7.87 6.21 23.05
CA ARG A 48 9.28 5.96 22.67
C ARG A 48 9.61 4.47 22.59
N THR A 49 8.96 3.62 23.39
CA THR A 49 9.16 2.16 23.35
C THR A 49 8.69 1.57 22.03
N ILE A 50 7.64 2.13 21.40
CA ILE A 50 7.19 1.72 20.07
C ILE A 50 8.32 1.88 19.05
N PHE A 51 9.02 3.01 19.06
CA PHE A 51 10.16 3.25 18.18
C PHE A 51 11.34 2.34 18.52
N LEU A 52 11.62 2.14 19.81
CA LEU A 52 12.68 1.25 20.27
C LEU A 52 12.48 -0.21 19.82
N VAL A 53 11.24 -0.67 19.71
CA VAL A 53 10.91 -2.02 19.21
C VAL A 53 10.85 -2.07 17.68
N ASN A 54 10.34 -1.02 17.02
CA ASN A 54 10.24 -0.98 15.56
C ASN A 54 11.61 -0.92 14.88
N VAL A 55 12.60 -0.22 15.44
CA VAL A 55 13.95 -0.12 14.85
C VAL A 55 14.63 -1.49 14.70
N PRO A 56 14.80 -2.30 15.76
CA PRO A 56 15.44 -3.61 15.64
C PRO A 56 14.61 -4.57 14.77
N LEU A 57 13.28 -4.51 14.85
CA LEU A 57 12.40 -5.32 14.00
C LEU A 57 12.59 -4.96 12.51
N SER A 58 12.68 -3.67 12.19
CA SER A 58 12.91 -3.16 10.83
C SER A 58 14.27 -3.60 10.30
N VAL A 59 15.31 -3.55 11.14
CA VAL A 59 16.64 -4.05 10.79
C VAL A 59 16.61 -5.56 10.55
N ALA A 60 15.95 -6.32 11.42
CA ALA A 60 15.81 -7.77 11.23
C ALA A 60 15.10 -8.12 9.92
N CYS A 61 14.00 -7.43 9.60
CA CYS A 61 13.29 -7.57 8.33
C CYS A 61 14.19 -7.24 7.13
N LEU A 62 14.99 -6.17 7.21
CA LEU A 62 15.90 -5.77 6.15
C LEU A 62 17.03 -6.80 5.94
N VAL A 63 17.61 -7.31 7.03
CA VAL A 63 18.62 -8.37 6.99
C VAL A 63 18.05 -9.66 6.42
N LEU A 64 16.86 -10.07 6.88
CA LEU A 64 16.16 -11.24 6.34
C LEU A 64 15.82 -11.05 4.87
N GLY A 65 15.40 -9.85 4.48
CA GLY A 65 15.10 -9.51 3.09
C GLY A 65 16.33 -9.65 2.20
N VAL A 66 17.45 -9.05 2.59
CA VAL A 66 18.72 -9.14 1.84
C VAL A 66 19.24 -10.58 1.77
N ARG A 67 19.02 -11.40 2.81
CA ARG A 67 19.50 -12.79 2.87
C ARG A 67 18.59 -13.79 2.16
N ARG A 68 17.27 -13.62 2.23
CA ARG A 68 16.30 -14.61 1.73
C ARG A 68 15.65 -14.23 0.42
N LEU A 69 15.63 -12.96 0.00
CA LEU A 69 15.13 -12.64 -1.33
C LEU A 69 16.17 -13.11 -2.36
N PRO A 70 15.79 -13.99 -3.30
CA PRO A 70 16.66 -14.32 -4.42
C PRO A 70 16.99 -13.03 -5.19
N LYS A 71 18.27 -12.84 -5.51
CA LYS A 71 18.71 -11.76 -6.41
C LYS A 71 17.93 -11.95 -7.72
N SER A 72 17.01 -11.02 -8.04
CA SER A 72 16.13 -11.12 -9.21
C SER A 72 16.93 -11.52 -10.46
N PRO A 73 16.73 -12.73 -11.02
CA PRO A 73 17.42 -13.15 -12.21
C PRO A 73 16.66 -12.60 -13.42
N GLY A 74 17.14 -11.49 -13.97
CA GLY A 74 16.71 -10.99 -15.27
C GLY A 74 15.93 -9.68 -15.22
N GLY A 75 16.24 -8.85 -16.21
CA GLY A 75 15.56 -7.58 -16.47
C GLY A 75 16.34 -6.42 -15.88
N ARG A 76 17.09 -5.74 -16.75
CA ARG A 76 17.46 -4.33 -16.72
C ARG A 76 17.03 -3.62 -15.43
N ARG A 77 17.98 -2.93 -14.82
CA ARG A 77 17.72 -1.71 -14.03
C ARG A 77 17.01 -0.71 -14.96
N GLU A 78 15.78 -0.99 -15.37
CA GLU A 78 14.80 0.03 -15.66
C GLU A 78 14.77 0.79 -14.35
N ARG A 79 15.51 1.90 -14.36
CA ARG A 79 15.24 3.01 -13.47
C ARG A 79 13.80 3.34 -13.80
N ARG A 80 12.85 2.64 -13.18
CA ARG A 80 11.46 3.03 -13.14
C ARG A 80 11.55 4.42 -12.56
N SER A 81 11.46 5.39 -13.46
CA SER A 81 11.56 6.79 -13.17
C SER A 81 10.43 7.02 -12.20
N VAL A 82 10.83 7.20 -10.95
CA VAL A 82 9.89 7.54 -9.89
C VAL A 82 9.22 8.83 -10.39
N ASP A 83 7.89 8.89 -10.41
CA ASP A 83 7.15 10.11 -10.75
C ASP A 83 6.94 10.93 -9.47
N PRO A 84 7.90 11.80 -9.06
CA PRO A 84 7.77 12.58 -7.83
C PRO A 84 6.58 13.53 -7.89
N LEU A 85 6.15 13.94 -9.09
CA LEU A 85 5.01 14.83 -9.26
C LEU A 85 3.69 14.09 -9.06
N GLY A 86 3.57 12.89 -9.62
CA GLY A 86 2.45 11.98 -9.34
C GLY A 86 2.34 11.67 -7.84
N MET A 87 3.47 11.36 -7.19
CA MET A 87 3.52 11.16 -5.74
C MET A 87 3.08 12.40 -4.95
N ALA A 88 3.54 13.60 -5.33
CA ALA A 88 3.18 14.84 -4.66
C ALA A 88 1.68 15.17 -4.82
N LEU A 89 1.11 14.97 -6.01
CA LEU A 89 -0.32 15.16 -6.27
C LEU A 89 -1.16 14.16 -5.46
N PHE A 90 -0.74 12.90 -5.39
CA PHE A 90 -1.40 11.89 -4.58
C PHE A 90 -1.31 12.20 -3.08
N ALA A 91 -0.15 12.61 -2.59
CA ALA A 91 0.03 13.03 -1.21
C ALA A 91 -0.84 14.25 -0.87
N GLY A 92 -0.93 15.24 -1.78
CA GLY A 92 -1.79 16.40 -1.64
C GLY A 92 -3.28 16.04 -1.62
N LEU A 93 -3.72 15.14 -2.49
CA LEU A 93 -5.08 14.58 -2.50
C LEU A 93 -5.41 13.92 -1.15
N LEU A 94 -4.55 12.99 -0.70
CA LEU A 94 -4.77 12.27 0.55
C LEU A 94 -4.78 13.22 1.75
N ALA A 95 -3.84 14.17 1.80
CA ALA A 95 -3.78 15.15 2.88
C ALA A 95 -5.04 16.02 2.91
N ALA A 96 -5.45 16.59 1.78
CA ALA A 96 -6.65 17.43 1.68
C ALA A 96 -7.90 16.67 2.11
N LEU A 97 -8.05 15.42 1.65
CA LEU A 97 -9.17 14.57 2.03
C LEU A 97 -9.15 14.21 3.52
N MET A 98 -7.98 13.87 4.07
CA MET A 98 -7.82 13.53 5.48
C MET A 98 -8.12 14.72 6.40
N PHE A 99 -7.64 15.92 6.05
CA PHE A 99 -7.93 17.15 6.78
C PHE A 99 -9.43 17.48 6.78
N PHE A 100 -10.10 17.32 5.63
CA PHE A 100 -11.54 17.51 5.54
C PHE A 100 -12.30 16.50 6.40
N LEU A 101 -11.92 15.21 6.32
CA LEU A 101 -12.61 14.13 7.01
C LEU A 101 -12.40 14.15 8.53
N MET A 102 -11.28 14.68 9.03
CA MET A 102 -11.03 14.86 10.46
C MET A 102 -11.97 15.87 11.12
N LYS A 103 -12.37 16.93 10.40
CA LYS A 103 -13.28 17.97 10.89
C LYS A 103 -14.20 18.42 9.76
N PRO A 104 -15.29 17.68 9.47
CA PRO A 104 -16.23 18.06 8.44
C PRO A 104 -17.00 19.31 8.90
N ARG A 105 -16.47 20.49 8.56
CA ARG A 105 -17.06 21.80 8.79
C ARG A 105 -17.35 22.46 7.45
N ALA A 106 -18.48 23.18 7.38
CA ALA A 106 -18.90 23.89 6.17
C ALA A 106 -17.83 24.86 5.65
N ASP A 107 -17.05 25.50 6.54
CA ASP A 107 -15.95 26.41 6.15
C ASP A 107 -14.81 25.75 5.36
N HIS A 108 -14.70 24.42 5.38
CA HIS A 108 -13.60 23.68 4.75
C HIS A 108 -13.99 23.06 3.40
N TRP A 109 -15.12 23.46 2.81
CA TRP A 109 -15.58 22.98 1.51
C TRP A 109 -14.55 23.17 0.38
N TRP A 110 -13.69 24.20 0.49
CA TRP A 110 -12.58 24.42 -0.43
C TRP A 110 -11.56 23.27 -0.45
N LEU A 111 -11.43 22.50 0.64
CA LEU A 111 -10.60 21.29 0.68
C LEU A 111 -11.16 20.19 -0.22
N LEU A 112 -12.49 20.09 -0.39
CA LEU A 112 -13.09 19.15 -1.33
C LEU A 112 -12.83 19.56 -2.77
N VAL A 113 -12.86 20.86 -3.07
CA VAL A 113 -12.50 21.39 -4.39
C VAL A 113 -11.02 21.14 -4.68
N LEU A 114 -10.16 21.37 -3.69
CA LEU A 114 -8.72 21.13 -3.79
C LEU A 114 -8.40 19.64 -3.94
N ALA A 115 -9.08 18.76 -3.20
CA ALA A 115 -9.00 17.32 -3.35
C ALA A 115 -9.51 16.87 -4.73
N GLY A 116 -10.65 17.37 -5.19
CA GLY A 116 -11.18 17.07 -6.52
C GLY A 116 -10.25 17.53 -7.64
N GLY A 117 -9.66 18.72 -7.51
CA GLY A 117 -8.65 19.24 -8.43
C GLY A 117 -7.37 18.39 -8.43
N ALA A 118 -6.86 18.03 -7.25
CA ALA A 118 -5.69 17.17 -7.11
C ALA A 118 -5.95 15.77 -7.66
N ALA A 119 -7.13 15.18 -7.42
CA ALA A 119 -7.54 13.89 -7.97
C ALA A 119 -7.62 13.93 -9.49
N THR A 120 -8.21 14.99 -10.06
CA THR A 120 -8.32 15.14 -11.52
C THR A 120 -6.95 15.34 -12.15
N ALA A 121 -6.11 16.20 -11.56
CA ALA A 121 -4.75 16.43 -12.01
C ALA A 121 -3.90 15.15 -11.92
N PHE A 122 -4.04 14.39 -10.84
CA PHE A 122 -3.40 13.09 -10.64
C PHE A 122 -3.87 12.09 -11.70
N ALA A 123 -5.18 11.91 -11.89
CA ALA A 123 -5.73 10.98 -12.87
C ALA A 123 -5.31 11.33 -14.31
N LEU A 124 -5.34 12.61 -14.69
CA LEU A 124 -4.90 13.06 -16.01
C LEU A 124 -3.40 12.88 -16.20
N ARG A 125 -2.60 13.15 -15.16
CA ARG A 125 -1.14 12.94 -15.18
C ARG A 125 -0.84 11.47 -15.36
N GLU A 126 -1.50 10.62 -14.59
CA GLU A 126 -1.22 9.20 -14.52
C GLU A 126 -1.66 8.42 -15.76
N VAL A 127 -2.70 8.90 -16.45
CA VAL A 127 -3.07 8.38 -17.78
C VAL A 127 -2.09 8.83 -18.88
N ARG A 128 -1.39 9.96 -18.69
CA ARG A 128 -0.47 10.54 -19.70
C ARG A 128 0.99 10.16 -19.52
N VAL A 129 1.42 9.79 -18.31
CA VAL A 129 2.82 9.45 -18.00
C VAL A 129 3.11 8.00 -18.41
N ALA A 130 4.28 7.77 -19.01
CA ALA A 130 4.69 6.44 -19.50
C ALA A 130 4.98 5.44 -18.37
N GLU A 131 5.40 5.93 -17.20
CA GLU A 131 5.66 5.13 -16.00
C GLU A 131 4.82 5.65 -14.82
N PRO A 132 3.52 5.32 -14.75
CA PRO A 132 2.63 5.79 -13.70
C PRO A 132 2.99 5.17 -12.33
N PHE A 133 2.67 5.91 -11.26
CA PHE A 133 2.84 5.46 -9.88
C PHE A 133 1.79 4.40 -9.52
N ILE A 134 0.54 4.63 -9.93
CA ILE A 134 -0.61 3.73 -9.88
C ILE A 134 -1.11 3.58 -11.33
N ASP A 135 -1.09 2.37 -11.89
CA ASP A 135 -1.58 2.18 -13.26
C ASP A 135 -3.12 2.22 -13.31
N LEU A 136 -3.69 3.42 -13.43
CA LEU A 136 -5.13 3.64 -13.53
C LEU A 136 -5.74 3.00 -14.80
N ARG A 137 -4.92 2.69 -15.82
CA ARG A 137 -5.38 2.04 -17.06
C ARG A 137 -5.76 0.58 -16.80
N VAL A 138 -5.07 -0.09 -15.87
CA VAL A 138 -5.40 -1.45 -15.44
C VAL A 138 -6.74 -1.50 -14.70
N LEU A 139 -7.05 -0.44 -13.94
CA LEU A 139 -8.30 -0.34 -13.21
C LEU A 139 -9.50 -0.13 -14.15
N GLY A 140 -9.33 0.66 -15.21
CA GLY A 140 -10.37 0.86 -16.24
C GLY A 140 -10.62 -0.35 -17.14
N GLY A 141 -9.61 -1.19 -17.38
CA GLY A 141 -9.73 -2.38 -18.24
C GLY A 141 -10.26 -3.64 -17.54
N ASN A 142 -10.21 -3.71 -16.21
CA ASN A 142 -10.52 -4.94 -15.45
C ASN A 142 -11.72 -4.77 -14.51
N VAL A 143 -12.93 -4.93 -15.06
CA VAL A 143 -14.19 -4.95 -14.31
C VAL A 143 -14.15 -5.89 -13.07
N PRO A 144 -13.55 -7.10 -13.13
CA PRO A 144 -13.46 -7.97 -11.95
C PRO A 144 -12.61 -7.39 -10.81
N MET A 145 -11.55 -6.63 -11.12
CA MET A 145 -10.74 -5.94 -10.10
C MET A 145 -11.56 -4.83 -9.44
N LEU A 146 -12.28 -4.04 -10.24
CA LEU A 146 -13.11 -2.95 -9.74
C LEU A 146 -14.24 -3.48 -8.83
N ALA A 147 -14.86 -4.59 -9.22
CA ALA A 147 -15.85 -5.28 -8.38
C ALA A 147 -15.25 -5.80 -7.06
N THR A 148 -14.01 -6.27 -7.07
CA THR A 148 -13.32 -6.74 -5.86
C THR A 148 -13.02 -5.58 -4.91
N PHE A 149 -12.50 -4.45 -5.42
CA PHE A 149 -12.28 -3.26 -4.61
C PHE A 149 -13.58 -2.68 -4.05
N LEU A 150 -14.64 -2.64 -4.85
CA LEU A 150 -15.96 -2.20 -4.41
C LEU A 150 -16.51 -3.10 -3.29
N ARG A 151 -16.41 -4.42 -3.46
CA ARG A 151 -16.82 -5.39 -2.43
C ARG A 151 -16.06 -5.19 -1.14
N GLN A 152 -14.74 -4.98 -1.22
CA GLN A 152 -13.90 -4.74 -0.05
C GLN A 152 -14.26 -3.43 0.65
N PHE A 153 -14.50 -2.36 -0.11
CA PHE A 153 -14.95 -1.07 0.43
C PHE A 153 -16.30 -1.18 1.15
N LEU A 154 -17.28 -1.84 0.53
CA LEU A 154 -18.58 -2.11 1.14
C LEU A 154 -18.43 -2.92 2.43
N SER A 155 -17.60 -3.96 2.42
CA SER A 155 -17.35 -4.80 3.60
C SER A 155 -16.69 -4.07 4.78
N PHE A 156 -15.97 -2.97 4.55
CA PHE A 156 -15.40 -2.15 5.64
C PHE A 156 -16.38 -1.09 6.16
N THR A 157 -17.45 -0.82 5.41
CA THR A 157 -18.44 0.22 5.74
C THR A 157 -19.68 -0.37 6.42
N THR A 158 -19.98 -1.66 6.21
CA THR A 158 -21.03 -2.43 6.91
C THR A 158 -20.48 -3.15 8.13
#